data_AF-A0A925SAY0-F1
#
_entry.id   AF-A0A925SAY0-F1
#
_cell.length_a   1.000
_cell.length_b   1.000
_cell.length_c   1.000
_cell.angle_alpha   90.00
_cell.angle_beta   90.00
_cell.angle_gamma   90.00
#
_symmetry.space_group_name_H-M   'P 1'
#
loop_
_entity.id
_entity.type
_entity.pdbx_description
1 polymer ?
#
loop_
_entity_poly.entity_id
_entity_poly.type
_entity_poly.pdbx_seq_one_letter_code
_entity_poly.pdbx_strand_id
1 'polypeptide(L)'
;MTSKKALTQLRQFVGKLVSDRINSALKFNEWKRIPGNEQFMAQSLGYVRKAGMPSVTSLIRPFFHPTLPLIGLNYTEVAHVTLHAFADGWTPAIRLCRGVVFDRRGTLVAFPFPKFFNYGEHAETQDLPDGPWEAMVKEDGHLAIIFQYRGQVIATTRGSFTSPSGKIANQLLVSRQEAWSKSFPSGMTVLAEFIHPETKVILDYAGAEEFILLAAYEKKTLKDVDHDELNKLGERLGLRVVERWQGDSLETLMKLVKRTEFENKEGFVVRFPQHDRRVKFKFSGYVGKMIEEKLTTRYVMLRMIEGSLEEKFADLPFELREASEKLAAELMAVTARTSKKEQLQYLYELVPVEERTQYHKTVCQKFRKHLETSGQLSAA
;
A
#
# COMPACT_ATOMS: atom_id res chain seq x y z
N MET A 1 13.73 16.12 -8.55
CA MET A 1 14.54 15.02 -9.15
C MET A 1 13.60 14.15 -9.98
N THR A 2 13.90 13.92 -11.26
CA THR A 2 12.98 13.23 -12.19
C THR A 2 12.99 11.72 -11.98
N SER A 3 11.89 11.04 -12.34
CA SER A 3 11.75 9.57 -12.30
C SER A 3 12.89 8.85 -13.03
N LYS A 4 13.45 9.47 -14.09
CA LYS A 4 14.61 8.93 -14.82
C LYS A 4 15.87 8.83 -13.94
N LYS A 5 16.19 9.86 -13.14
CA LYS A 5 17.37 9.82 -12.27
C LYS A 5 17.19 8.78 -11.16
N ALA A 6 16.00 8.73 -10.55
CA ALA A 6 15.66 7.71 -9.55
C ALA A 6 15.77 6.29 -10.12
N LEU A 7 15.29 6.07 -11.35
CA LEU A 7 15.40 4.79 -12.04
C LEU A 7 16.87 4.38 -12.28
N THR A 8 17.73 5.32 -12.68
CA THR A 8 19.17 5.05 -12.83
C THR A 8 19.79 4.57 -11.53
N GLN A 9 19.44 5.16 -10.39
CA GLN A 9 19.95 4.68 -9.10
C GLN A 9 19.43 3.28 -8.75
N LEU A 10 18.15 3.00 -9.02
CA LEU A 10 17.60 1.66 -8.82
C LEU A 10 18.26 0.61 -9.72
N ARG A 11 18.66 0.96 -10.95
CA ARG A 11 19.45 0.08 -11.81
C ARG A 11 20.82 -0.24 -11.21
N GLN A 12 21.49 0.74 -10.61
CA GLN A 12 22.75 0.51 -9.89
C GLN A 12 22.55 -0.43 -8.69
N PHE A 13 21.47 -0.22 -7.93
CA PHE A 13 21.10 -1.09 -6.82
C PHE A 13 20.88 -2.53 -7.27
N VAL A 14 20.08 -2.73 -8.33
CA VAL A 14 19.85 -4.06 -8.94
C VAL A 14 21.15 -4.66 -9.46
N GLY A 15 22.00 -3.87 -10.11
CA GLY A 15 23.31 -4.32 -10.59
C GLY A 15 24.19 -4.87 -9.47
N LYS A 16 24.21 -4.22 -8.30
CA LYS A 16 24.94 -4.72 -7.12
C LYS A 16 24.36 -6.02 -6.60
N LEU A 17 23.02 -6.13 -6.49
CA LEU A 17 22.37 -7.38 -6.08
C LEU A 17 22.74 -8.53 -7.03
N VAL A 18 22.81 -8.27 -8.34
CA VAL A 18 23.18 -9.28 -9.34
C VAL A 18 24.66 -9.67 -9.21
N SER A 19 25.56 -8.69 -9.11
CA SER A 19 27.01 -8.90 -8.92
C SER A 19 27.30 -9.76 -7.69
N ASP A 20 26.58 -9.51 -6.59
CA ASP A 20 26.76 -10.22 -5.33
C ASP A 20 25.94 -11.52 -5.25
N ARG A 21 25.37 -11.97 -6.38
CA ARG A 21 24.61 -13.23 -6.50
C ARG A 21 23.40 -13.31 -5.56
N ILE A 22 22.79 -12.17 -5.25
CA ILE A 22 21.56 -12.09 -4.46
C ILE A 22 20.37 -12.46 -5.36
N ASN A 23 19.67 -13.52 -4.96
CA ASN A 23 18.55 -14.09 -5.73
C ASN A 23 17.41 -14.62 -4.85
N SER A 24 17.44 -14.35 -3.54
CA SER A 24 16.39 -14.74 -2.61
C SER A 24 16.28 -13.73 -1.47
N ALA A 25 15.13 -13.72 -0.80
CA ALA A 25 14.92 -12.86 0.37
C ALA A 25 15.89 -13.21 1.50
N LEU A 26 16.22 -14.50 1.67
CA LEU A 26 17.18 -14.98 2.68
C LEU A 26 18.57 -14.37 2.44
N LYS A 27 19.10 -14.50 1.22
CA LYS A 27 20.40 -13.93 0.86
C LYS A 27 20.40 -12.40 0.98
N PHE A 28 19.30 -11.73 0.61
CA PHE A 28 19.19 -10.29 0.78
C PHE A 28 19.24 -9.87 2.26
N ASN A 29 18.61 -10.64 3.15
CA ASN A 29 18.61 -10.37 4.59
C ASN A 29 20.00 -10.54 5.22
N GLU A 30 20.81 -11.47 4.74
CA GLU A 30 22.21 -11.60 5.12
C GLU A 30 23.04 -10.45 4.54
N TRP A 31 22.89 -10.21 3.24
CA TRP A 31 23.63 -9.20 2.50
C TRP A 31 23.49 -7.79 3.08
N LYS A 32 22.27 -7.38 3.43
CA LYS A 32 22.00 -6.03 3.93
C LYS A 32 22.56 -5.75 5.34
N ARG A 33 22.98 -6.80 6.09
CA ARG A 33 23.59 -6.65 7.42
C ARG A 33 25.07 -6.30 7.35
N ILE A 34 25.71 -6.46 6.19
CA ILE A 34 27.09 -6.08 5.99
C ILE A 34 27.16 -4.53 5.96
N PRO A 35 27.94 -3.88 6.84
CA PRO A 35 27.92 -2.42 6.98
C PRO A 35 28.13 -1.64 5.66
N GLY A 36 29.03 -2.10 4.79
CA GLY A 36 29.26 -1.47 3.47
C GLY A 36 28.03 -1.48 2.55
N ASN A 37 27.15 -2.48 2.69
CA ASN A 37 25.94 -2.59 1.89
C ASN A 37 24.84 -1.63 2.36
N GLU A 38 24.75 -1.36 3.67
CA GLU A 38 23.82 -0.34 4.18
C GLU A 38 24.16 1.04 3.60
N GLN A 39 25.45 1.43 3.60
CA GLN A 39 25.89 2.70 3.03
C GLN A 39 25.61 2.76 1.52
N PHE A 40 25.89 1.69 0.79
CA PHE A 40 25.57 1.59 -0.64
C PHE A 40 24.07 1.72 -0.91
N MET A 41 23.21 1.08 -0.09
CA MET A 41 21.76 1.21 -0.18
C MET A 41 21.31 2.65 0.04
N ALA A 42 21.83 3.32 1.07
CA ALA A 42 21.51 4.71 1.37
C ALA A 42 21.85 5.63 0.17
N GLN A 43 23.04 5.47 -0.42
CA GLN A 43 23.46 6.21 -1.60
C GLN A 43 22.57 5.91 -2.82
N SER A 44 22.29 4.63 -3.08
CA SER A 44 21.45 4.19 -4.21
C SER A 44 19.99 4.63 -4.08
N LEU A 45 19.50 4.86 -2.87
CA LEU A 45 18.14 5.31 -2.62
C LEU A 45 18.07 6.83 -2.39
N GLY A 46 19.20 7.54 -2.43
CA GLY A 46 19.28 8.96 -2.07
C GLY A 46 18.77 9.24 -0.65
N TYR A 47 18.92 8.28 0.26
CA TYR A 47 18.34 8.30 1.59
C TYR A 47 19.37 8.77 2.62
N VAL A 48 19.14 9.95 3.18
CA VAL A 48 19.96 10.51 4.26
C VAL A 48 19.22 10.32 5.58
N ARG A 49 19.71 9.39 6.41
CA ARG A 49 19.06 9.05 7.67
C ARG A 49 19.24 10.17 8.71
N LYS A 50 18.14 10.77 9.15
CA LYS A 50 18.10 11.73 10.27
C LYS A 50 17.75 11.03 11.59
N ALA A 51 17.91 11.73 12.70
CA ALA A 51 17.47 11.24 14.02
C ALA A 51 15.98 10.83 13.98
N GLY A 52 15.64 9.70 14.59
CA GLY A 52 14.28 9.14 14.57
C GLY A 52 13.91 8.37 13.29
N MET A 53 14.66 8.53 12.19
CA MET A 53 14.38 7.80 10.97
C MET A 53 14.88 6.34 11.03
N PRO A 54 14.15 5.38 10.43
CA PRO A 54 14.58 3.98 10.37
C PRO A 54 15.86 3.78 9.54
N SER A 55 16.55 2.66 9.75
CA SER A 55 17.65 2.24 8.86
C SER A 55 17.12 1.95 7.46
N VAL A 56 17.89 2.32 6.43
CA VAL A 56 17.56 2.05 5.02
C VAL A 56 17.36 0.56 4.73
N THR A 57 18.04 -0.31 5.47
CA THR A 57 17.94 -1.78 5.34
C THR A 57 16.56 -2.34 5.73
N SER A 58 15.77 -1.54 6.44
CA SER A 58 14.39 -1.86 6.81
C SER A 58 13.36 -1.32 5.83
N LEU A 59 13.75 -0.43 4.90
CA LEU A 59 12.82 0.32 4.05
C LEU A 59 12.46 -0.38 2.75
N ILE A 60 13.40 -1.12 2.15
CA ILE A 60 13.21 -1.76 0.84
C ILE A 60 13.38 -3.28 0.97
N ARG A 61 12.53 -4.01 0.25
CA ARG A 61 12.57 -5.46 0.10
C ARG A 61 12.53 -5.83 -1.38
N PRO A 62 13.58 -6.43 -1.94
CA PRO A 62 13.51 -7.05 -3.25
C PRO A 62 12.68 -8.34 -3.17
N PHE A 63 12.00 -8.67 -4.26
CA PHE A 63 11.32 -9.94 -4.46
C PHE A 63 11.75 -10.54 -5.79
N PHE A 64 11.90 -11.86 -5.83
CA PHE A 64 12.55 -12.56 -6.94
C PHE A 64 11.55 -13.48 -7.61
N HIS A 65 11.53 -13.50 -8.93
CA HIS A 65 10.70 -14.44 -9.66
C HIS A 65 11.28 -15.86 -9.49
N PRO A 66 10.45 -16.91 -9.30
CA PRO A 66 10.94 -18.26 -9.00
C PRO A 66 11.80 -18.88 -10.10
N THR A 67 11.47 -18.64 -11.37
CA THR A 67 12.16 -19.25 -12.53
C THR A 67 12.80 -18.23 -13.49
N LEU A 68 12.08 -17.17 -13.85
CA LEU A 68 12.59 -16.09 -14.71
C LEU A 68 13.62 -15.20 -13.99
N PRO A 69 14.58 -14.61 -14.72
CA PRO A 69 15.62 -13.76 -14.15
C PRO A 69 15.09 -12.34 -13.87
N LEU A 70 14.03 -12.22 -13.08
CA LEU A 70 13.35 -10.97 -12.74
C LEU A 70 13.50 -10.65 -11.25
N ILE A 71 13.74 -9.37 -10.97
CA ILE A 71 13.89 -8.81 -9.64
C ILE A 71 12.93 -7.63 -9.52
N GLY A 72 11.97 -7.73 -8.61
CA GLY A 72 11.08 -6.65 -8.24
C GLY A 72 11.57 -5.92 -6.99
N LEU A 73 11.27 -4.63 -6.87
CA LEU A 73 11.58 -3.82 -5.68
C LEU A 73 10.30 -3.25 -5.06
N ASN A 74 10.13 -3.45 -3.76
CA ASN A 74 9.00 -2.93 -3.01
C ASN A 74 9.46 -2.30 -1.67
N TYR A 75 8.84 -1.20 -1.26
CA TYR A 75 9.02 -0.62 0.06
C TYR A 75 8.29 -1.47 1.10
N THR A 76 8.79 -1.48 2.33
CA THR A 76 8.26 -2.29 3.42
C THR A 76 7.13 -1.58 4.17
N GLU A 77 6.47 -2.32 5.07
CA GLU A 77 5.52 -1.72 6.00
C GLU A 77 6.19 -0.67 6.91
N VAL A 78 7.44 -0.90 7.31
CA VAL A 78 8.23 0.09 8.07
C VAL A 78 8.32 1.40 7.28
N ALA A 79 8.62 1.33 5.98
CA ALA A 79 8.62 2.53 5.14
C ALA A 79 7.24 3.20 5.10
N HIS A 80 6.18 2.42 4.92
CA HIS A 80 4.81 2.92 4.86
C HIS A 80 4.40 3.69 6.13
N VAL A 81 4.67 3.09 7.29
CA VAL A 81 4.22 3.59 8.60
C VAL A 81 5.12 4.70 9.15
N THR A 82 6.38 4.78 8.76
CA THR A 82 7.32 5.74 9.40
C THR A 82 7.66 6.93 8.53
N LEU A 83 7.79 6.75 7.21
CA LEU A 83 8.38 7.79 6.36
C LEU A 83 7.46 8.99 6.11
N HIS A 84 6.15 8.86 6.30
CA HIS A 84 5.23 9.98 6.12
C HIS A 84 5.42 11.08 7.18
N ALA A 85 5.97 10.74 8.36
CA ALA A 85 6.27 11.69 9.42
C ALA A 85 7.51 12.56 9.14
N PHE A 86 8.23 12.29 8.04
CA PHE A 86 9.44 13.01 7.67
C PHE A 86 9.28 13.59 6.27
N ALA A 87 9.40 14.91 6.12
CA ALA A 87 9.27 15.58 4.82
C ALA A 87 10.16 14.97 3.72
N ASP A 88 11.39 14.58 4.07
CA ASP A 88 12.36 13.97 3.15
C ASP A 88 12.38 12.43 3.22
N GLY A 89 11.44 11.80 3.94
CA GLY A 89 11.42 10.35 4.14
C GLY A 89 11.21 9.58 2.83
N TRP A 90 10.29 10.06 1.98
CA TRP A 90 9.96 9.45 0.71
C TRP A 90 10.79 10.00 -0.45
N THR A 91 12.03 9.52 -0.56
CA THR A 91 12.90 9.86 -1.70
C THR A 91 12.29 9.39 -3.04
N PRO A 92 12.62 10.02 -4.17
CA PRO A 92 12.15 9.60 -5.48
C PRO A 92 12.40 8.11 -5.77
N ALA A 93 13.57 7.57 -5.39
CA ALA A 93 13.89 6.16 -5.60
C ALA A 93 13.02 5.23 -4.72
N ILE A 94 12.80 5.58 -3.45
CA ILE A 94 11.94 4.79 -2.55
C ILE A 94 10.48 4.80 -3.05
N ARG A 95 9.99 5.93 -3.57
CA ARG A 95 8.65 6.03 -4.16
C ARG A 95 8.47 5.08 -5.36
N LEU A 96 9.51 4.87 -6.16
CA LEU A 96 9.48 3.92 -7.28
C LEU A 96 9.55 2.45 -6.84
N CYS A 97 10.03 2.16 -5.63
CA CYS A 97 10.01 0.81 -5.06
C CYS A 97 8.58 0.42 -4.65
N ARG A 98 7.64 0.38 -5.59
CA ARG A 98 6.24 -0.01 -5.39
C ARG A 98 5.86 -1.12 -6.38
N GLY A 99 6.74 -2.10 -6.52
CA GLY A 99 6.60 -3.21 -7.45
C GLY A 99 7.29 -3.01 -8.80
N VAL A 100 8.21 -2.05 -8.91
CA VAL A 100 9.04 -1.88 -10.12
C VAL A 100 9.85 -3.16 -10.36
N VAL A 101 9.91 -3.62 -11.61
CA VAL A 101 10.57 -4.88 -11.98
C VAL A 101 11.71 -4.62 -12.97
N PHE A 102 12.84 -5.27 -12.71
CA PHE A 102 14.00 -5.30 -13.59
C PHE A 102 14.35 -6.74 -13.95
N ASP A 103 15.02 -6.92 -15.09
CA ASP A 103 15.76 -8.17 -15.34
C ASP A 103 17.13 -8.13 -14.65
N ARG A 104 17.85 -9.26 -14.67
CA ARG A 104 19.22 -9.34 -14.12
C ARG A 104 20.27 -8.53 -14.90
N ARG A 105 19.94 -7.94 -16.05
CA ARG A 105 20.82 -7.01 -16.79
C ARG A 105 20.56 -5.55 -16.39
N GLY A 106 19.60 -5.29 -15.49
CA GLY A 106 19.19 -3.95 -15.10
C GLY A 106 18.22 -3.30 -16.09
N THR A 107 17.69 -4.05 -17.06
CA THR A 107 16.65 -3.56 -17.97
C THR A 107 15.36 -3.36 -17.18
N LEU A 108 14.69 -2.23 -17.38
CA LEU A 108 13.36 -2.00 -16.81
C LEU A 108 12.34 -2.90 -17.53
N VAL A 109 11.68 -3.78 -16.78
CA VAL A 109 10.70 -4.75 -17.29
C VAL A 109 9.27 -4.28 -17.00
N ALA A 110 9.03 -3.71 -15.82
CA ALA A 110 7.73 -3.14 -15.44
C ALA A 110 7.89 -1.87 -14.58
N PHE A 111 7.12 -0.84 -14.89
CA PHE A 111 7.10 0.44 -14.18
C PHE A 111 5.67 0.74 -13.70
N PRO A 112 5.32 0.38 -12.45
CA PRO A 112 4.00 0.63 -11.89
C PRO A 112 3.89 2.05 -11.32
N PHE A 113 2.73 2.37 -10.75
CA PHE A 113 2.53 3.60 -10.01
C PHE A 113 3.63 3.81 -8.96
N PRO A 114 4.30 4.98 -8.94
CA PRO A 114 5.06 5.43 -7.78
C PRO A 114 4.17 5.49 -6.53
N LYS A 115 4.76 5.56 -5.33
CA LYS A 115 4.00 5.83 -4.08
C LYS A 115 3.26 7.16 -4.19
N PHE A 116 1.95 7.11 -3.93
CA PHE A 116 1.07 8.24 -3.71
C PHE A 116 0.27 8.07 -2.41
N PHE A 117 -0.32 9.14 -1.90
CA PHE A 117 -0.83 9.23 -0.52
C PHE A 117 -2.34 9.47 -0.49
N ASN A 118 -2.96 9.21 0.66
CA ASN A 118 -4.31 9.64 0.92
C ASN A 118 -4.35 11.17 1.09
N TYR A 119 -5.50 11.77 0.83
CA TYR A 119 -5.75 13.16 1.18
C TYR A 119 -5.46 13.38 2.67
N GLY A 120 -4.71 14.44 3.00
CA GLY A 120 -4.27 14.75 4.36
C GLY A 120 -3.15 13.88 4.96
N GLU A 121 -2.74 12.75 4.34
CA GLU A 121 -1.70 11.83 4.88
C GLU A 121 -0.28 12.43 4.87
N HIS A 122 0.00 13.36 3.95
CA HIS A 122 1.33 13.95 3.77
C HIS A 122 1.19 15.41 3.36
N ALA A 123 2.21 16.24 3.60
CA ALA A 123 2.19 17.67 3.23
C ALA A 123 1.81 17.90 1.76
N GLU A 124 2.22 17.01 0.85
CA GLU A 124 1.88 17.10 -0.58
C GLU A 124 0.42 16.78 -0.92
N THR A 125 -0.34 16.26 0.04
CA THR A 125 -1.78 15.94 -0.11
C THR A 125 -2.66 16.72 0.86
N GLN A 126 -2.10 17.71 1.58
CA GLN A 126 -2.85 18.72 2.32
C GLN A 126 -3.25 19.86 1.39
N ASP A 127 -2.27 20.45 0.70
CA ASP A 127 -2.49 21.50 -0.31
C ASP A 127 -2.56 20.90 -1.71
N LEU A 128 -3.79 20.71 -2.18
CA LEU A 128 -4.06 20.19 -3.51
C LEU A 128 -3.94 21.29 -4.56
N PRO A 129 -3.39 20.99 -5.75
CA PRO A 129 -3.38 21.95 -6.84
C PRO A 129 -4.80 22.29 -7.29
N ASP A 130 -5.04 23.55 -7.59
CA ASP A 130 -6.21 23.96 -8.35
C ASP A 130 -5.97 23.73 -9.85
N GLY A 131 -7.04 23.56 -10.63
CA GLY A 131 -6.97 23.26 -12.05
C GLY A 131 -7.45 21.84 -12.42
N PRO A 132 -7.10 21.37 -13.63
CA PRO A 132 -7.62 20.12 -14.17
C PRO A 132 -7.27 18.88 -13.36
N TRP A 133 -8.28 18.04 -13.14
CA TRP A 133 -8.18 16.79 -12.41
C TRP A 133 -8.95 15.67 -13.11
N GLU A 134 -8.52 14.44 -12.86
CA GLU A 134 -9.19 13.20 -13.29
C GLU A 134 -9.40 12.31 -12.08
N ALA A 135 -10.64 11.99 -11.74
CA ALA A 135 -10.99 11.09 -10.63
C ALA A 135 -11.39 9.73 -11.21
N MET A 136 -10.70 8.67 -10.79
CA MET A 136 -11.03 7.29 -11.16
C MET A 136 -11.55 6.55 -9.94
N VAL A 137 -12.56 5.69 -10.10
CA VAL A 137 -13.01 4.80 -9.02
C VAL A 137 -11.80 4.06 -8.45
N LYS A 138 -11.63 4.12 -7.14
CA LYS A 138 -10.66 3.28 -6.45
C LYS A 138 -11.29 1.91 -6.29
N GLU A 139 -11.02 1.03 -7.24
CA GLU A 139 -11.43 -0.38 -7.13
C GLU A 139 -10.68 -1.05 -5.97
N ASP A 140 -11.37 -1.93 -5.25
CA ASP A 140 -10.91 -2.55 -4.01
C ASP A 140 -10.49 -4.00 -4.25
N GLY A 141 -9.29 -4.19 -4.80
CA GLY A 141 -8.73 -5.50 -5.05
C GLY A 141 -7.22 -5.53 -4.86
N HIS A 142 -6.55 -6.20 -5.79
CA HIS A 142 -5.10 -6.29 -5.80
C HIS A 142 -4.54 -5.69 -7.09
N LEU A 143 -3.67 -4.69 -6.97
CA LEU A 143 -2.94 -4.16 -8.13
C LEU A 143 -2.18 -5.30 -8.85
N ALA A 144 -2.59 -5.58 -10.08
CA ALA A 144 -1.90 -6.42 -11.04
C ALA A 144 -1.00 -5.53 -11.92
N ILE A 145 0.30 -5.78 -11.83
CA ILE A 145 1.33 -5.17 -12.66
C ILE A 145 1.60 -6.14 -13.81
N ILE A 146 1.07 -5.83 -14.98
CA ILE A 146 1.08 -6.70 -16.15
C ILE A 146 2.12 -6.21 -17.15
N PHE A 147 2.98 -7.10 -17.63
CA PHE A 147 4.04 -6.78 -18.58
C PHE A 147 4.38 -7.99 -19.45
N GLN A 148 5.01 -7.74 -20.60
CA GLN A 148 5.55 -8.79 -21.45
C GLN A 148 7.05 -8.99 -21.18
N TYR A 149 7.47 -10.25 -21.04
CA TYR A 149 8.87 -10.65 -20.92
C TYR A 149 9.13 -11.90 -21.75
N ARG A 150 10.09 -11.84 -22.68
CA ARG A 150 10.43 -12.95 -23.61
C ARG A 150 9.21 -13.55 -24.31
N GLY A 151 8.32 -12.68 -24.81
CA GLY A 151 7.10 -13.08 -25.53
C GLY A 151 5.92 -13.47 -24.63
N GLN A 152 6.13 -13.73 -23.35
CA GLN A 152 5.08 -14.10 -22.41
C GLN A 152 4.54 -12.88 -21.67
N VAL A 153 3.22 -12.75 -21.56
CA VAL A 153 2.58 -11.80 -20.65
C VAL A 153 2.51 -12.40 -19.26
N ILE A 154 2.85 -11.59 -18.26
CA ILE A 154 3.01 -11.99 -16.85
C ILE A 154 2.38 -10.89 -16.00
N ALA A 155 1.69 -11.29 -14.92
CA ALA A 155 1.26 -10.39 -13.87
C ALA A 155 2.09 -10.58 -12.59
N THR A 156 2.27 -9.52 -11.83
CA THR A 156 2.76 -9.59 -10.45
C THR A 156 1.98 -8.63 -9.57
N THR A 157 1.89 -8.94 -8.28
CA THR A 157 1.40 -7.94 -7.32
C THR A 157 2.55 -7.03 -6.90
N ARG A 158 2.24 -5.94 -6.18
CA ARG A 158 3.22 -4.94 -5.71
C ARG A 158 4.48 -5.53 -5.06
N GLY A 159 4.38 -6.67 -4.38
CA GLY A 159 5.46 -7.19 -3.52
C GLY A 159 5.82 -8.66 -3.69
N SER A 160 5.21 -9.38 -4.65
CA SER A 160 5.47 -10.80 -4.87
C SER A 160 4.99 -11.31 -6.22
N PHE A 161 5.80 -12.13 -6.88
CA PHE A 161 5.41 -12.93 -8.06
C PHE A 161 4.55 -14.15 -7.70
N THR A 162 4.48 -14.51 -6.41
CA THR A 162 3.87 -15.76 -5.94
C THR A 162 2.82 -15.53 -4.84
N SER A 163 2.37 -14.29 -4.65
CA SER A 163 1.19 -14.00 -3.81
C SER A 163 -0.02 -14.79 -4.29
N PRO A 164 -0.97 -15.16 -3.41
CA PRO A 164 -2.22 -15.83 -3.81
C PRO A 164 -2.90 -15.16 -5.00
N SER A 165 -3.19 -13.86 -4.92
CA SER A 165 -3.82 -13.10 -6.03
C SER A 165 -2.96 -13.08 -7.29
N GLY A 166 -1.63 -13.00 -7.13
CA GLY A 166 -0.70 -13.08 -8.27
C GLY A 166 -0.73 -14.44 -8.98
N LYS A 167 -0.88 -15.55 -8.24
CA LYS A 167 -1.00 -16.89 -8.84
C LYS A 167 -2.30 -17.01 -9.62
N ILE A 168 -3.42 -16.62 -9.00
CA ILE A 168 -4.75 -16.66 -9.63
C ILE A 168 -4.79 -15.74 -10.86
N ALA A 169 -4.29 -14.51 -10.74
CA ALA A 169 -4.18 -13.59 -11.87
C ALA A 169 -3.40 -14.18 -13.05
N ASN A 170 -2.26 -14.84 -12.80
CA ASN A 170 -1.51 -15.49 -13.88
C ASN A 170 -2.23 -16.72 -14.45
N GLN A 171 -3.03 -17.45 -13.66
CA GLN A 171 -3.89 -18.53 -14.16
C GLN A 171 -4.95 -17.98 -15.12
N LEU A 172 -5.63 -16.88 -14.78
CA LEU A 172 -6.56 -16.21 -15.70
C LEU A 172 -5.85 -15.71 -16.97
N LEU A 173 -4.62 -15.20 -16.84
CA LEU A 173 -3.83 -14.77 -18.00
C LEU A 173 -3.48 -15.93 -18.96
N VAL A 174 -3.40 -17.18 -18.50
CA VAL A 174 -3.14 -18.33 -19.40
C VAL A 174 -4.18 -18.37 -20.53
N SER A 175 -5.46 -18.18 -20.20
CA SER A 175 -6.55 -18.15 -21.20
C SER A 175 -6.42 -16.99 -22.20
N ARG A 176 -5.76 -15.89 -21.81
CA ARG A 176 -5.56 -14.69 -22.62
C ARG A 176 -4.23 -14.68 -23.36
N GLN A 177 -3.34 -15.64 -23.07
CA GLN A 177 -1.94 -15.58 -23.47
C GLN A 177 -1.75 -15.62 -24.99
N GLU A 178 -2.55 -16.41 -25.71
CA GLU A 178 -2.44 -16.50 -27.16
C GLU A 178 -2.76 -15.15 -27.83
N ALA A 179 -3.89 -14.55 -27.45
CA ALA A 179 -4.30 -13.24 -27.95
C ALA A 179 -3.31 -12.14 -27.53
N TRP A 180 -2.98 -12.09 -26.24
CA TRP A 180 -2.16 -11.04 -25.67
C TRP A 180 -0.69 -11.15 -26.01
N SER A 181 -0.10 -12.33 -26.20
CA SER A 181 1.32 -12.42 -26.58
C SER A 181 1.65 -11.68 -27.88
N LYS A 182 0.68 -11.60 -28.81
CA LYS A 182 0.78 -10.86 -30.07
C LYS A 182 0.29 -9.42 -29.94
N SER A 183 -0.79 -9.20 -29.18
CA SER A 183 -1.43 -7.89 -29.07
C SER A 183 -0.94 -7.06 -27.88
N PHE A 184 -0.13 -7.57 -26.96
CA PHE A 184 0.32 -6.79 -25.80
C PHE A 184 1.36 -5.74 -26.23
N PRO A 185 1.21 -4.47 -25.81
CA PRO A 185 2.18 -3.44 -26.13
C PRO A 185 3.49 -3.68 -25.34
N SER A 186 4.46 -4.35 -25.97
CA SER A 186 5.74 -4.73 -25.36
C SER A 186 6.53 -3.56 -24.73
N GLY A 187 6.31 -2.33 -25.20
CA GLY A 187 6.87 -1.09 -24.66
C GLY A 187 6.21 -0.56 -23.39
N MET A 188 5.08 -1.14 -22.95
CA MET A 188 4.27 -0.62 -21.84
C MET A 188 4.28 -1.53 -20.60
N THR A 189 3.84 -0.96 -19.48
CA THR A 189 3.41 -1.68 -18.28
C THR A 189 1.93 -1.38 -18.09
N VAL A 190 1.09 -2.41 -18.06
CA VAL A 190 -0.35 -2.29 -17.90
C VAL A 190 -0.69 -2.50 -16.43
N LEU A 191 -1.46 -1.59 -15.85
CA LEU A 191 -1.85 -1.62 -14.45
C LEU A 191 -3.34 -1.84 -14.37
N ALA A 192 -3.74 -2.94 -13.76
CA ALA A 192 -5.14 -3.28 -13.55
C ALA A 192 -5.39 -3.56 -12.08
N GLU A 193 -6.61 -3.32 -11.61
CA GLU A 193 -7.08 -3.89 -10.35
C GLU A 193 -7.56 -5.31 -10.65
N PHE A 194 -7.02 -6.29 -9.95
CA PHE A 194 -7.48 -7.67 -10.02
C PHE A 194 -8.52 -7.92 -8.93
N ILE A 195 -9.74 -8.25 -9.37
CA ILE A 195 -10.89 -8.58 -8.54
C ILE A 195 -11.13 -10.08 -8.62
N HIS A 196 -11.22 -10.74 -7.47
CA HIS A 196 -11.48 -12.17 -7.39
C HIS A 196 -12.06 -12.54 -6.00
N PRO A 197 -13.09 -13.40 -5.91
CA PRO A 197 -13.74 -13.75 -4.64
C PRO A 197 -12.78 -14.39 -3.62
N GLU A 198 -11.86 -15.26 -4.06
CA GLU A 198 -10.87 -15.90 -3.16
C GLU A 198 -9.88 -14.91 -2.51
N THR A 199 -9.69 -13.73 -3.12
CA THR A 199 -8.80 -12.70 -2.60
C THR A 199 -9.55 -11.39 -2.42
N LYS A 200 -10.81 -11.48 -1.99
CA LYS A 200 -11.64 -10.34 -1.62
C LYS A 200 -10.92 -9.48 -0.58
N VAL A 201 -10.98 -8.16 -0.76
CA VAL A 201 -10.43 -7.20 0.19
C VAL A 201 -11.52 -6.78 1.18
N ILE A 202 -12.39 -5.84 0.82
CA ILE A 202 -13.52 -5.41 1.68
C ILE A 202 -14.83 -5.42 0.87
N LEU A 203 -14.84 -4.78 -0.29
CA LEU A 203 -16.04 -4.67 -1.12
C LEU A 203 -16.41 -6.00 -1.75
N ASP A 204 -17.71 -6.22 -1.88
CA ASP A 204 -18.26 -7.37 -2.60
C ASP A 204 -18.51 -7.01 -4.06
N TYR A 205 -17.90 -7.78 -4.95
CA TYR A 205 -18.03 -7.65 -6.41
C TYR A 205 -18.88 -8.77 -7.01
N ALA A 206 -19.80 -9.35 -6.22
CA ALA A 206 -20.77 -10.35 -6.65
C ALA A 206 -20.14 -11.54 -7.39
N GLY A 207 -18.98 -12.01 -6.90
CA GLY A 207 -18.24 -13.13 -7.50
C GLY A 207 -17.44 -12.80 -8.76
N ALA A 208 -17.22 -11.52 -9.09
CA ALA A 208 -16.44 -11.14 -10.27
C ALA A 208 -15.00 -11.68 -10.25
N GLU A 209 -14.53 -12.10 -11.42
CA GLU A 209 -13.16 -12.57 -11.69
C GLU A 209 -12.59 -11.81 -12.88
N GLU A 210 -12.04 -10.62 -12.64
CA GLU A 210 -11.65 -9.72 -13.73
C GLU A 210 -10.42 -8.86 -13.44
N PHE A 211 -9.87 -8.31 -14.53
CA PHE A 211 -8.90 -7.23 -14.51
C PHE A 211 -9.60 -5.95 -14.95
N ILE A 212 -9.59 -4.93 -14.09
CA ILE A 212 -10.11 -3.60 -14.41
C ILE A 212 -8.94 -2.69 -14.73
N LEU A 213 -8.85 -2.18 -15.95
CA LEU A 213 -7.73 -1.38 -16.41
C LEU A 213 -7.74 0.00 -15.74
N LEU A 214 -6.66 0.30 -14.99
CA LEU A 214 -6.51 1.53 -14.21
C LEU A 214 -5.61 2.56 -14.91
N ALA A 215 -4.50 2.10 -15.48
CA ALA A 215 -3.48 2.95 -16.10
C ALA A 215 -2.52 2.13 -16.96
N ALA A 216 -1.70 2.80 -17.77
CA ALA A 216 -0.59 2.16 -18.45
C ALA A 216 0.61 3.12 -18.57
N TYR A 217 1.80 2.62 -18.29
CA TYR A 217 3.02 3.41 -18.39
C TYR A 217 3.86 2.99 -19.58
N GLU A 218 4.29 3.95 -20.39
CA GLU A 218 5.28 3.70 -21.42
C GLU A 218 6.68 3.62 -20.79
N LYS A 219 7.37 2.49 -20.93
CA LYS A 219 8.64 2.24 -20.22
C LYS A 219 9.79 3.15 -20.66
N LYS A 220 9.73 3.73 -21.87
CA LYS A 220 10.77 4.60 -22.41
C LYS A 220 10.66 6.02 -21.85
N THR A 221 9.46 6.60 -21.88
CA THR A 221 9.22 7.95 -21.37
C THR A 221 8.92 7.99 -19.87
N LEU A 222 8.50 6.86 -19.29
CA LEU A 222 7.99 6.71 -17.91
C LEU A 222 6.71 7.53 -17.66
N LYS A 223 5.98 7.86 -18.73
CA LYS A 223 4.73 8.61 -18.64
C LYS A 223 3.56 7.65 -18.54
N ASP A 224 2.59 8.02 -17.71
CA ASP A 224 1.26 7.43 -17.73
C ASP A 224 0.54 7.94 -18.97
N VAL A 225 -0.06 7.02 -19.72
CA VAL A 225 -0.85 7.34 -20.92
C VAL A 225 -2.05 8.21 -20.54
N ASP A 226 -2.59 8.92 -21.53
CA ASP A 226 -3.88 9.59 -21.36
C ASP A 226 -5.03 8.59 -21.45
N HIS A 227 -6.24 9.06 -21.18
CA HIS A 227 -7.40 8.19 -21.15
C HIS A 227 -7.84 7.67 -22.52
N ASP A 228 -7.62 8.43 -23.59
CA ASP A 228 -8.01 7.99 -24.94
C ASP A 228 -7.09 6.83 -25.38
N GLU A 229 -5.80 6.93 -25.07
CA GLU A 229 -4.85 5.82 -25.21
C GLU A 229 -5.20 4.64 -24.30
N LEU A 230 -5.64 4.90 -23.07
CA LEU A 230 -6.07 3.87 -22.12
C LEU A 230 -7.32 3.12 -22.62
N ASN A 231 -8.29 3.81 -23.20
CA ASN A 231 -9.49 3.20 -23.80
C ASN A 231 -9.15 2.32 -24.99
N LYS A 232 -8.32 2.82 -25.92
CA LYS A 232 -7.83 2.03 -27.05
C LYS A 232 -7.08 0.78 -26.58
N LEU A 233 -6.33 0.89 -25.49
CA LEU A 233 -5.64 -0.23 -24.89
C LEU A 233 -6.62 -1.23 -24.24
N GLY A 234 -7.66 -0.73 -23.55
CA GLY A 234 -8.74 -1.53 -23.00
C GLY A 234 -9.46 -2.34 -24.07
N GLU A 235 -9.85 -1.70 -25.17
CA GLU A 235 -10.45 -2.35 -26.34
C GLU A 235 -9.52 -3.42 -26.93
N ARG A 236 -8.24 -3.06 -27.15
CA ARG A 236 -7.23 -3.97 -27.72
C ARG A 236 -6.99 -5.22 -26.86
N LEU A 237 -7.11 -5.11 -25.54
CA LEU A 237 -6.87 -6.21 -24.60
C LEU A 237 -8.16 -6.90 -24.13
N GLY A 238 -9.33 -6.38 -24.48
CA GLY A 238 -10.60 -6.86 -23.93
C GLY A 238 -10.68 -6.65 -22.41
N LEU A 239 -10.36 -5.44 -21.96
CA LEU A 239 -10.39 -5.03 -20.56
C LEU A 239 -11.34 -3.84 -20.38
N ARG A 240 -12.20 -3.91 -19.37
CA ARG A 240 -12.98 -2.76 -18.91
C ARG A 240 -12.02 -1.71 -18.36
N VAL A 241 -12.14 -0.47 -18.84
CA VAL A 241 -11.44 0.68 -18.25
C VAL A 241 -12.21 1.17 -17.03
N VAL A 242 -11.48 1.53 -15.97
CA VAL A 242 -12.06 2.07 -14.75
C VAL A 242 -12.93 3.30 -15.05
N GLU A 243 -14.04 3.41 -14.34
CA GLU A 243 -14.94 4.55 -14.46
C GLU A 243 -14.23 5.83 -13.97
N ARG A 244 -14.45 6.93 -14.71
CA ARG A 244 -13.76 8.20 -14.46
C ARG A 244 -14.67 9.42 -14.57
N TRP A 245 -14.25 10.46 -13.88
CA TRP A 245 -14.75 11.83 -13.99
C TRP A 245 -13.59 12.78 -14.20
N GLN A 246 -13.88 13.95 -14.75
CA GLN A 246 -12.91 15.02 -14.91
C GLN A 246 -13.55 16.36 -14.53
N GLY A 247 -12.70 17.30 -14.14
CA GLY A 247 -13.09 18.69 -13.90
C GLY A 247 -11.88 19.60 -13.98
N ASP A 248 -12.11 20.90 -13.79
CA ASP A 248 -11.16 21.97 -14.06
C ASP A 248 -10.76 22.77 -12.81
N SER A 249 -11.32 22.42 -11.65
CA SER A 249 -11.18 23.19 -10.42
C SER A 249 -11.25 22.31 -9.17
N LEU A 250 -10.53 22.68 -8.12
CA LEU A 250 -10.55 21.98 -6.84
C LEU A 250 -11.97 21.99 -6.22
N GLU A 251 -12.74 23.06 -6.41
CA GLU A 251 -14.11 23.15 -5.91
C GLU A 251 -15.00 22.03 -6.49
N THR A 252 -14.93 21.79 -7.80
CA THR A 252 -15.73 20.74 -8.45
C THR A 252 -15.30 19.34 -8.00
N LEU A 253 -14.00 19.13 -7.77
CA LEU A 253 -13.50 17.90 -7.16
C LEU A 253 -14.08 17.69 -5.76
N MET A 254 -14.02 18.72 -4.91
CA MET A 254 -14.51 18.63 -3.53
C MET A 254 -16.03 18.39 -3.47
N LYS A 255 -16.79 18.87 -4.46
CA LYS A 255 -18.21 18.51 -4.62
C LYS A 255 -18.39 17.05 -5.00
N LEU A 256 -17.59 16.51 -5.93
CA LEU A 256 -17.66 15.11 -6.36
C LEU A 256 -17.37 14.14 -5.20
N VAL A 257 -16.30 14.36 -4.45
CA VAL A 257 -15.89 13.44 -3.36
C VAL A 257 -16.85 13.43 -2.16
N LYS A 258 -17.76 14.41 -2.07
CA LYS A 258 -18.78 14.51 -1.01
C LYS A 258 -20.13 13.93 -1.39
N ARG A 259 -20.27 13.39 -2.61
CA ARG A 259 -21.53 12.82 -3.07
C ARG A 259 -21.80 11.47 -2.39
N THR A 260 -23.00 11.31 -1.86
CA THR A 260 -23.41 10.12 -1.10
C THR A 260 -23.66 8.90 -1.99
N GLU A 261 -23.93 9.10 -3.29
CA GLU A 261 -24.11 8.01 -4.26
C GLU A 261 -22.90 7.05 -4.35
N PHE A 262 -21.72 7.49 -3.91
CA PHE A 262 -20.49 6.71 -3.96
C PHE A 262 -20.11 6.04 -2.63
N GLU A 263 -20.90 6.15 -1.56
CA GLU A 263 -20.54 5.64 -0.21
C GLU A 263 -20.23 4.13 -0.17
N ASN A 264 -20.75 3.36 -1.13
CA ASN A 264 -20.49 1.92 -1.26
C ASN A 264 -19.24 1.58 -2.11
N LYS A 265 -18.45 2.58 -2.51
CA LYS A 265 -17.15 2.41 -3.16
C LYS A 265 -16.03 2.67 -2.16
N GLU A 266 -14.79 2.25 -2.47
CA GLU A 266 -13.66 2.58 -1.59
C GLU A 266 -13.38 4.08 -1.59
N GLY A 267 -13.49 4.71 -2.76
CA GLY A 267 -13.10 6.09 -2.95
C GLY A 267 -12.71 6.42 -4.38
N PHE A 268 -11.89 7.45 -4.51
CA PHE A 268 -11.30 7.86 -5.78
C PHE A 268 -9.77 7.88 -5.71
N VAL A 269 -9.13 7.55 -6.83
CA VAL A 269 -7.76 7.95 -7.13
C VAL A 269 -7.83 9.15 -8.06
N VAL A 270 -7.45 10.32 -7.55
CA VAL A 270 -7.48 11.57 -8.31
C VAL A 270 -6.09 11.87 -8.84
N ARG A 271 -5.97 12.10 -10.15
CA ARG A 271 -4.76 12.53 -10.84
C ARG A 271 -4.86 14.03 -11.13
N PHE A 272 -3.76 14.75 -10.91
CA PHE A 272 -3.55 16.13 -11.34
C PHE A 272 -2.47 16.10 -12.44
N PRO A 273 -2.84 15.99 -13.72
CA PRO A 273 -1.90 15.70 -14.80
C PRO A 273 -0.77 16.73 -14.93
N GLN A 274 -1.08 18.01 -14.70
CA GLN A 274 -0.13 19.11 -14.79
C GLN A 274 0.97 19.06 -13.72
N HIS A 275 0.72 18.37 -12.61
CA HIS A 275 1.62 18.27 -11.46
C HIS A 275 2.21 16.86 -11.26
N ASP A 276 1.90 15.91 -12.16
CA ASP A 276 2.24 14.49 -12.03
C ASP A 276 1.93 13.92 -10.63
N ARG A 277 0.79 14.34 -10.06
CA ARG A 277 0.37 13.99 -8.69
C ARG A 277 -0.85 13.09 -8.71
N ARG A 278 -0.87 12.09 -7.82
CA ARG A 278 -2.06 11.29 -7.51
C ARG A 278 -2.38 11.37 -6.03
N VAL A 279 -3.67 11.38 -5.69
CA VAL A 279 -4.16 11.43 -4.31
C VAL A 279 -5.32 10.46 -4.16
N LYS A 280 -5.33 9.70 -3.06
CA LYS A 280 -6.45 8.81 -2.71
C LYS A 280 -7.43 9.54 -1.81
N PHE A 281 -8.68 9.60 -2.23
CA PHE A 281 -9.80 9.95 -1.36
C PHE A 281 -10.48 8.64 -1.01
N LYS A 282 -10.78 8.42 0.27
CA LYS A 282 -11.55 7.26 0.73
C LYS A 282 -12.86 7.75 1.31
N PHE A 283 -13.95 7.06 1.00
CA PHE A 283 -15.25 7.41 1.56
C PHE A 283 -15.42 6.87 2.98
N SER A 284 -16.16 7.60 3.80
CA SER A 284 -16.42 7.26 5.20
C SER A 284 -17.05 5.87 5.33
N GLY A 285 -17.99 5.51 4.46
CA GLY A 285 -18.62 4.18 4.44
C GLY A 285 -17.62 3.04 4.29
N TYR A 286 -16.65 3.16 3.38
CA TYR A 286 -15.57 2.17 3.25
C TYR A 286 -14.62 2.18 4.45
N VAL A 287 -14.26 3.36 4.96
CA VAL A 287 -13.40 3.48 6.16
C VAL A 287 -14.08 2.81 7.36
N GLY A 288 -15.39 2.95 7.49
CA GLY A 288 -16.23 2.25 8.46
C GLY A 288 -16.08 0.74 8.35
N LYS A 289 -16.35 0.16 7.16
CA LYS A 289 -16.16 -1.29 6.91
C LYS A 289 -14.75 -1.79 7.23
N MET A 290 -13.73 -1.02 6.84
CA MET A 290 -12.32 -1.35 7.15
C MET A 290 -12.03 -1.36 8.65
N ILE A 291 -12.63 -0.44 9.40
CA ILE A 291 -12.48 -0.36 10.85
C ILE A 291 -13.26 -1.49 11.51
N GLU A 292 -14.47 -1.77 11.06
CA GLU A 292 -15.31 -2.88 11.52
C GLU A 292 -14.55 -4.22 11.46
N GLU A 293 -13.92 -4.55 10.32
CA GLU A 293 -13.11 -5.78 10.17
C GLU A 293 -11.90 -5.85 11.11
N LYS A 294 -11.41 -4.70 11.58
CA LYS A 294 -10.22 -4.60 12.45
C LYS A 294 -10.59 -4.33 13.91
N LEU A 295 -11.86 -4.06 14.21
CA LEU A 295 -12.31 -3.60 15.50
C LEU A 295 -12.21 -4.75 16.49
N THR A 296 -11.16 -4.69 17.30
CA THR A 296 -10.83 -5.68 18.31
C THR A 296 -10.40 -4.96 19.57
N THR A 297 -10.49 -5.63 20.71
CA THR A 297 -9.95 -5.15 21.99
C THR A 297 -8.51 -4.64 21.83
N ARG A 298 -7.69 -5.36 21.06
CA ARG A 298 -6.30 -4.98 20.77
C ARG A 298 -6.20 -3.70 19.94
N TYR A 299 -7.06 -3.53 18.93
CA TYR A 299 -7.10 -2.32 18.12
C TYR A 299 -7.42 -1.10 18.99
N VAL A 300 -8.46 -1.20 19.84
CA VAL A 300 -8.86 -0.12 20.75
C VAL A 300 -7.74 0.22 21.74
N MET A 301 -7.09 -0.77 22.36
CA MET A 301 -5.91 -0.54 23.22
C MET A 301 -4.84 0.29 22.52
N LEU A 302 -4.49 -0.06 21.27
CA LEU A 302 -3.46 0.65 20.51
C LEU A 302 -3.90 2.08 20.16
N ARG A 303 -5.16 2.29 19.79
CA ARG A 303 -5.71 3.62 19.51
C ARG A 303 -5.69 4.51 20.76
N MET A 304 -6.01 3.96 21.93
CA MET A 304 -5.94 4.66 23.21
C MET A 304 -4.50 5.03 23.59
N ILE A 305 -3.54 4.09 23.46
CA ILE A 305 -2.11 4.36 23.72
C ILE A 305 -1.60 5.51 22.85
N GLU A 306 -2.05 5.57 21.59
CA GLU A 306 -1.68 6.61 20.63
C GLU A 306 -2.47 7.92 20.81
N GLY A 307 -3.48 7.96 21.68
CA GLY A 307 -4.36 9.14 21.86
C GLY A 307 -5.23 9.45 20.64
N SER A 308 -5.47 8.47 19.76
CA SER A 308 -6.14 8.65 18.45
C SER A 308 -7.54 8.03 18.38
N LEU A 309 -8.10 7.57 19.49
CA LEU A 309 -9.38 6.87 19.49
C LEU A 309 -10.52 7.80 19.05
N GLU A 310 -10.72 8.92 19.75
CA GLU A 310 -11.82 9.86 19.48
C GLU A 310 -11.78 10.39 18.04
N GLU A 311 -10.63 10.92 17.61
CA GLU A 311 -10.43 11.44 16.24
C GLU A 311 -10.78 10.41 15.16
N LYS A 312 -10.35 9.15 15.33
CA LYS A 312 -10.57 8.11 14.33
C LYS A 312 -12.02 7.68 14.19
N PHE A 313 -12.80 7.80 15.25
CA PHE A 313 -14.19 7.35 15.29
C PHE A 313 -15.18 8.51 15.10
N ALA A 314 -14.75 9.77 15.18
CA ALA A 314 -15.60 10.95 15.10
C ALA A 314 -16.58 10.94 13.89
N ASP A 315 -16.05 10.63 12.70
CA ASP A 315 -16.77 10.68 11.41
C ASP A 315 -17.29 9.30 10.94
N LEU A 316 -17.29 8.30 11.82
CA LEU A 316 -17.77 6.95 11.50
C LEU A 316 -19.25 6.75 11.87
N PRO A 317 -19.92 5.73 11.28
CA PRO A 317 -21.26 5.32 11.67
C PRO A 317 -21.44 5.17 13.19
N PHE A 318 -22.63 5.50 13.69
CA PHE A 318 -22.95 5.52 15.12
C PHE A 318 -22.66 4.16 15.79
N GLU A 319 -22.98 3.06 15.11
CA GLU A 319 -22.81 1.70 15.59
C GLU A 319 -21.33 1.37 15.86
N LEU A 320 -20.42 1.85 15.00
CA LEU A 320 -18.97 1.66 15.20
C LEU A 320 -18.44 2.52 16.34
N ARG A 321 -18.98 3.72 16.53
CA ARG A 321 -18.64 4.58 17.67
C ARG A 321 -19.07 3.90 18.98
N GLU A 322 -20.33 3.48 19.07
CA GLU A 322 -20.87 2.78 20.25
C GLU A 322 -20.07 1.49 20.56
N ALA A 323 -19.77 0.68 19.53
CA ALA A 323 -18.96 -0.53 19.71
C ALA A 323 -17.55 -0.22 20.23
N SER A 324 -16.92 0.86 19.73
CA SER A 324 -15.60 1.28 20.19
C SER A 324 -15.62 1.80 21.63
N GLU A 325 -16.65 2.56 22.01
CA GLU A 325 -16.86 3.10 23.35
C GLU A 325 -17.10 1.98 24.36
N LYS A 326 -17.90 0.96 23.99
CA LYS A 326 -18.12 -0.23 24.81
C LYS A 326 -16.81 -0.98 25.08
N LEU A 327 -16.01 -1.25 24.05
CA LEU A 327 -14.71 -1.89 24.21
C LEU A 327 -13.75 -1.04 25.06
N ALA A 328 -13.75 0.27 24.88
CA ALA A 328 -12.96 1.18 25.70
C ALA A 328 -13.39 1.15 27.18
N ALA A 329 -14.69 1.10 27.45
CA ALA A 329 -15.23 0.99 28.80
C ALA A 329 -14.83 -0.35 29.47
N GLU A 330 -14.92 -1.46 28.74
CA GLU A 330 -14.45 -2.78 29.20
C GLU A 330 -12.94 -2.76 29.50
N LEU A 331 -12.13 -2.13 28.64
CA LEU A 331 -10.70 -1.96 28.89
C LEU A 331 -10.42 -1.16 30.16
N MET A 332 -11.17 -0.07 30.38
CA MET A 332 -10.99 0.81 31.52
C MET A 332 -11.43 0.17 32.84
N ALA A 333 -12.26 -0.86 32.84
CA ALA A 333 -12.59 -1.63 34.04
C ALA A 333 -11.36 -2.33 34.68
N VAL A 334 -10.20 -2.35 34.00
CA VAL A 334 -8.92 -2.74 34.59
C VAL A 334 -8.53 -1.88 35.79
N THR A 335 -8.99 -0.63 35.88
CA THR A 335 -8.67 0.28 36.99
C THR A 335 -9.27 -0.17 38.33
N ALA A 336 -10.31 -1.01 38.29
CA ALA A 336 -10.87 -1.65 39.47
C ALA A 336 -10.03 -2.82 40.02
N ARG A 337 -8.95 -3.21 39.33
CA ARG A 337 -8.06 -4.30 39.75
C ARG A 337 -6.92 -3.75 40.61
N THR A 338 -6.66 -4.42 41.73
CA THR A 338 -5.81 -3.89 42.80
C THR A 338 -4.33 -4.19 42.58
N SER A 339 -4.01 -5.32 41.95
CA SER A 339 -2.63 -5.72 41.70
C SER A 339 -2.26 -5.68 40.23
N LYS A 340 -0.98 -5.44 39.92
CA LYS A 340 -0.43 -5.54 38.56
C LYS A 340 -0.72 -6.90 37.90
N LYS A 341 -0.73 -7.97 38.70
CA LYS A 341 -1.06 -9.32 38.23
C LYS A 341 -2.52 -9.42 37.81
N GLU A 342 -3.45 -8.94 38.63
CA GLU A 342 -4.89 -8.90 38.30
C GLU A 342 -5.19 -8.02 37.08
N GLN A 343 -4.55 -6.86 37.00
CA GLN A 343 -4.69 -5.93 35.87
C GLN A 343 -4.29 -6.59 34.55
N LEU A 344 -3.09 -7.21 34.52
CA LEU A 344 -2.61 -7.88 33.32
C LEU A 344 -3.42 -9.14 32.98
N GLN A 345 -3.86 -9.90 34.00
CA GLN A 345 -4.72 -11.06 33.79
C GLN A 345 -6.05 -10.64 33.17
N TYR A 346 -6.71 -9.64 33.74
CA TYR A 346 -7.97 -9.10 33.23
C TYR A 346 -7.86 -8.68 31.77
N LEU A 347 -6.88 -7.82 31.44
CA LEU A 347 -6.67 -7.35 30.06
C LEU A 347 -6.38 -8.49 29.08
N TYR A 348 -5.65 -9.52 29.52
CA TYR A 348 -5.31 -10.69 28.70
C TYR A 348 -6.50 -11.63 28.50
N GLU A 349 -7.44 -11.64 29.42
CA GLU A 349 -8.63 -12.50 29.38
C GLU A 349 -9.82 -11.90 28.63
N LEU A 350 -9.79 -10.59 28.35
CA LEU A 350 -10.80 -9.89 27.54
C LEU A 350 -10.94 -10.41 26.10
N VAL A 351 -9.99 -11.23 25.64
CA VAL A 351 -10.05 -11.86 24.32
C VAL A 351 -10.19 -13.39 24.44
N PRO A 352 -10.79 -14.05 23.44
CA PRO A 352 -10.85 -15.51 23.36
C PRO A 352 -9.47 -16.16 23.45
N VAL A 353 -9.41 -17.42 23.90
CA VAL A 353 -8.14 -18.13 24.21
C VAL A 353 -7.22 -18.21 22.98
N GLU A 354 -7.79 -18.39 21.81
CA GLU A 354 -7.12 -18.43 20.51
C GLU A 354 -6.41 -17.12 20.13
N GLU A 355 -6.86 -15.99 20.68
CA GLU A 355 -6.25 -14.67 20.42
C GLU A 355 -5.16 -14.28 21.42
N ARG A 356 -4.98 -15.08 22.47
CA ARG A 356 -4.04 -14.86 23.58
C ARG A 356 -2.59 -15.19 23.19
N THR A 357 -2.08 -14.41 22.24
CA THR A 357 -0.73 -14.53 21.71
C THR A 357 0.30 -13.76 22.54
N GLN A 358 1.59 -14.07 22.33
CA GLN A 358 2.69 -13.28 22.91
C GLN A 358 2.65 -11.80 22.49
N TYR A 359 2.17 -11.53 21.27
CA TYR A 359 1.96 -10.15 20.81
C TYR A 359 0.85 -9.48 21.61
N HIS A 360 -0.30 -10.13 21.80
CA HIS A 360 -1.38 -9.61 22.63
C HIS A 360 -0.91 -9.30 24.05
N LYS A 361 -0.18 -10.23 24.69
CA LYS A 361 0.44 -10.02 26.00
C LYS A 361 1.31 -8.75 26.05
N THR A 362 2.11 -8.54 25.00
CA THR A 362 2.95 -7.34 24.88
C THR A 362 2.12 -6.06 24.77
N VAL A 363 1.00 -6.09 24.04
CA VAL A 363 0.07 -4.95 23.94
C VAL A 363 -0.58 -4.66 25.30
N CYS A 364 -1.06 -5.67 26.04
CA CYS A 364 -1.64 -5.48 27.37
C CYS A 364 -0.64 -4.82 28.35
N GLN A 365 0.63 -5.24 28.30
CA GLN A 365 1.69 -4.62 29.10
C GLN A 365 1.92 -3.16 28.75
N LYS A 366 1.93 -2.83 27.45
CA LYS A 366 2.05 -1.44 26.98
C LYS A 366 0.85 -0.60 27.41
N PHE A 367 -0.36 -1.12 27.27
CA PHE A 367 -1.59 -0.44 27.66
C PHE A 367 -1.61 -0.15 29.16
N ARG A 368 -1.34 -1.14 30.02
CA ARG A 368 -1.23 -0.92 31.47
C ARG A 368 -0.18 0.16 31.78
N LYS A 369 1.00 0.09 31.17
CA LYS A 369 2.06 1.09 31.38
C LYS A 369 1.59 2.49 30.95
N HIS A 370 0.85 2.60 29.85
CA HIS A 370 0.26 3.86 29.40
C HIS A 370 -0.73 4.43 30.43
N LEU A 371 -1.61 3.60 31.00
CA LEU A 371 -2.54 4.01 32.07
C LEU A 371 -1.80 4.46 33.33
N GLU A 372 -0.72 3.77 33.70
CA GLU A 372 0.15 4.14 34.83
C GLU A 372 0.84 5.49 34.59
N THR A 373 1.39 5.72 33.38
CA THR A 373 2.03 7.00 33.04
C THR A 373 1.06 8.16 32.89
N SER A 374 -0.21 7.89 32.57
CA SER A 374 -1.26 8.91 32.49
C SER A 374 -1.98 9.15 33.82
N GLY A 375 -1.56 8.46 34.90
CA GLY A 375 -2.15 8.61 36.24
C GLY A 375 -3.50 7.90 36.43
N GLN A 376 -3.94 7.10 35.46
CA GLN A 376 -5.18 6.32 35.52
C GLN A 376 -5.01 5.01 36.31
N LEU A 377 -3.78 4.56 36.53
CA LEU A 377 -3.42 3.48 37.45
C LEU A 377 -2.35 3.98 38.44
N SER A 378 -2.42 3.52 39.69
CA SER A 378 -1.34 3.74 40.65
C SER A 378 -0.08 2.99 40.24
N ALA A 379 1.09 3.61 40.43
CA ALA A 379 2.37 2.91 40.31
C ALA A 379 2.41 1.79 41.35
N ALA A 380 2.47 0.54 40.87
CA ALA A 380 2.46 -0.65 41.71
C ALA A 380 3.86 -1.24 41.87
#